data_AF-A0A6A8DGF8-F1
#
_entry.id   AF-A0A6A8DGF8-F1
#
_cell.length_a   1.000
_cell.length_b   1.000
_cell.length_c   1.000
_cell.angle_alpha   90.00
_cell.angle_beta   90.00
_cell.angle_gamma   90.00
#
_symmetry.space_group_name_H-M   'P 1'
#
loop_
_entity.id
_entity.type
_entity.pdbx_description
1 polymer ?
#
loop_
_entity_poly.entity_id
_entity_poly.type
_entity_poly.pdbx_seq_one_letter_code
_entity_poly.pdbx_strand_id
1 'polypeptide(L)' 'MMEFLYFPEDKSLYFPAIISLLFFVIGAFVAMYLFHKSSKKEERRIDEKYQSEIYQSTTDETNK' A
#
# COMPACT_ATOMS: atom_id res chain seq x y z
N MET A 1 28.77 -13.84 -26.76
CA MET A 1 27.73 -13.46 -27.75
C MET A 1 26.43 -13.40 -26.97
N MET A 2 25.73 -12.27 -26.98
CA MET A 2 24.46 -12.13 -26.28
C MET A 2 23.53 -13.21 -26.85
N GLU A 3 23.05 -14.14 -26.00
CA GLU A 3 21.97 -15.05 -26.39
C GLU A 3 20.81 -14.16 -26.79
N PHE A 4 20.60 -14.09 -28.11
CA PHE A 4 19.48 -13.40 -28.74
C PHE A 4 18.23 -13.75 -27.94
N LEU A 5 17.45 -12.73 -27.52
CA LEU A 5 16.16 -12.97 -26.89
C LEU A 5 15.37 -13.92 -27.80
N TYR A 6 15.34 -15.21 -27.45
CA TYR A 6 14.60 -16.21 -28.20
C TYR A 6 13.14 -15.98 -27.87
N PHE A 7 12.54 -15.15 -28.69
CA PHE A 7 11.12 -14.95 -28.67
C PHE A 7 10.50 -16.20 -29.31
N PRO A 8 9.74 -17.02 -28.56
CA PRO A 8 9.01 -18.10 -29.18
C PRO A 8 8.19 -17.58 -30.37
N GLU A 9 8.30 -18.28 -31.49
CA GLU A 9 7.55 -17.99 -32.72
C GLU A 9 6.05 -18.06 -32.45
N ASP A 10 5.63 -19.04 -31.64
CA ASP A 10 4.27 -19.13 -31.15
C ASP A 10 4.04 -18.22 -29.94
N LYS A 11 3.16 -17.22 -30.13
CA LYS A 11 2.77 -16.27 -29.09
C LYS A 11 2.00 -16.92 -27.94
N SER A 12 1.49 -18.13 -28.13
CA SER A 12 0.80 -18.87 -27.07
C SER A 12 1.72 -19.17 -25.87
N LEU A 13 3.02 -19.29 -26.10
CA LEU A 13 4.00 -19.60 -25.06
C LEU A 13 4.24 -18.43 -24.08
N TYR A 14 3.77 -17.21 -24.38
CA TYR A 14 3.84 -16.08 -23.44
C TYR A 14 2.64 -16.00 -22.49
N PHE A 15 1.56 -16.75 -22.74
CA PHE A 15 0.38 -16.75 -21.85
C PHE A 15 0.72 -17.01 -20.38
N PRO A 16 1.58 -17.99 -20.03
CA PRO A 16 1.97 -18.22 -18.65
C PRO A 16 2.60 -16.98 -17.99
N ALA A 17 3.48 -16.28 -18.71
CA ALA A 17 4.13 -15.08 -18.20
C ALA A 17 3.13 -13.94 -17.98
N ILE A 18 2.16 -13.75 -18.88
CA ILE A 18 1.12 -12.74 -18.75
C ILE A 18 0.22 -13.04 -17.56
N ILE A 19 -0.17 -14.31 -17.36
CA ILE A 19 -0.98 -14.73 -16.21
C ILE A 19 -0.24 -14.49 -14.90
N SER A 20 1.05 -14.86 -14.82
CA SER A 20 1.87 -14.58 -13.65
C SER A 20 1.99 -13.09 -13.37
N LEU A 21 2.23 -12.27 -14.41
CA LEU A 21 2.30 -10.82 -14.27
C LEU A 21 0.99 -10.23 -13.75
N LEU A 22 -0.15 -10.64 -14.32
CA LEU A 22 -1.47 -10.21 -13.85
C LEU A 22 -1.70 -10.60 -12.38
N PHE A 23 -1.33 -11.81 -11.98
CA PHE A 23 -1.47 -12.26 -10.59
C PHE A 23 -0.70 -11.34 -9.62
N PHE A 24 0.56 -11.02 -9.92
CA PHE A 24 1.36 -10.12 -9.09
C PHE A 24 0.83 -8.69 -9.09
N VAL A 25 0.40 -8.18 -10.24
CA VAL A 25 -0.17 -6.83 -10.36
C VAL A 25 -1.45 -6.72 -9.53
N ILE A 26 -2.36 -7.69 -9.65
CA ILE A 26 -3.59 -7.74 -8.85
C ILE A 26 -3.24 -7.83 -7.36
N GLY A 27 -2.28 -8.69 -7.00
CA GLY A 27 -1.80 -8.81 -5.61
C GLY A 27 -1.26 -7.50 -5.05
N ALA A 28 -0.49 -6.75 -5.83
CA ALA A 28 0.03 -5.44 -5.45
C ALA A 28 -1.09 -4.41 -5.24
N PHE A 29 -2.09 -4.37 -6.13
CA PHE A 29 -3.26 -3.51 -5.97
C PHE A 29 -4.06 -3.85 -4.71
N VAL A 30 -4.28 -5.14 -4.45
CA VAL A 30 -4.98 -5.60 -3.24
C VAL A 30 -4.19 -5.21 -1.99
N ALA A 31 -2.88 -5.47 -1.95
CA ALA A 31 -2.03 -5.08 -0.84
C ALA A 31 -2.10 -3.56 -0.61
N MET A 32 -1.90 -2.75 -1.66
CA MET A 32 -1.98 -1.29 -1.58
C MET A 32 -3.34 -0.82 -1.07
N TYR A 33 -4.44 -1.45 -1.51
CA TYR A 33 -5.78 -1.14 -1.03
C TYR A 33 -5.96 -1.46 0.46
N LEU A 34 -5.46 -2.61 0.93
CA LEU A 34 -5.52 -3.00 2.34
C LEU A 34 -4.68 -2.06 3.23
N PHE A 35 -3.49 -1.66 2.76
CA PHE A 35 -2.65 -0.69 3.45
C PHE A 35 -3.32 0.68 3.53
N HIS A 36 -3.88 1.18 2.41
CA HIS A 36 -4.57 2.47 2.39
C HIS A 36 -5.80 2.50 3.32
N LYS A 37 -6.57 1.41 3.37
CA LYS A 37 -7.70 1.29 4.30
C LYS A 37 -7.25 1.27 5.76
N SER A 38 -6.16 0.58 6.08
CA SER A 38 -5.62 0.51 7.44
C SER A 38 -5.06 1.86 7.89
N SER A 39 -4.32 2.54 7.00
CA SER A 39 -3.73 3.86 7.26
C SER A 39 -4.78 4.90 7.64
N LYS A 40 -5.92 4.98 6.93
CA LYS A 40 -7.02 5.90 7.29
C LYS A 40 -7.64 5.64 8.66
N LYS A 41 -7.58 4.40 9.16
CA LYS A 41 -8.10 4.05 10.48
C LYS A 41 -7.11 4.44 11.58
N GLU A 42 -5.82 4.36 11.31
CA GLU A 42 -4.77 4.84 12.20
C GLU A 42 -4.74 6.37 12.27
N GLU A 43 -4.89 7.05 11.14
CA GLU A 43 -4.92 8.52 11.07
C GLU A 43 -5.97 9.12 12.00
N ARG A 44 -7.20 8.60 12.00
CA ARG A 44 -8.27 9.05 12.90
C ARG A 44 -7.96 8.81 14.38
N ARG A 45 -7.34 7.67 14.71
CA ARG A 45 -6.96 7.34 16.09
C ARG A 45 -5.84 8.22 16.61
N ILE A 46 -4.89 8.55 15.75
CA ILE A 46 -3.81 9.46 16.06
C ILE A 46 -4.36 10.86 16.26
N ASP A 47 -5.23 11.34 15.36
CA ASP A 47 -5.80 12.69 15.44
C ASP A 47 -6.63 12.89 16.73
N GLU A 48 -7.47 11.92 17.09
CA GLU A 48 -8.21 11.94 18.36
C GLU A 48 -7.27 11.98 19.58
N LYS A 49 -6.21 11.17 19.57
CA LYS A 49 -5.27 11.09 20.68
C LYS A 49 -4.45 12.36 20.82
N TYR A 50 -3.90 12.89 19.73
CA TYR A 50 -3.11 14.11 19.73
C TYR A 50 -3.95 15.34 20.09
N GLN A 51 -5.20 15.44 19.61
CA GLN A 51 -6.08 16.52 20.05
C GLN A 51 -6.34 16.43 21.55
N SER A 52 -6.64 15.24 22.08
CA SER A 52 -6.89 15.08 23.52
C SER A 52 -5.68 15.45 24.39
N GLU A 53 -4.46 15.13 23.95
CA GLU A 53 -3.21 15.47 24.65
C GLU A 53 -2.93 16.98 24.62
N ILE A 54 -3.18 17.66 23.48
CA ILE A 54 -3.04 19.13 23.37
C ILE A 54 -4.06 19.84 24.26
N TYR A 55 -5.32 19.40 24.28
CA TYR A 55 -6.35 20.01 25.14
C TYR A 55 -6.01 19.86 26.63
N GLN A 56 -5.50 18.70 27.07
CA GLN A 56 -5.08 18.48 28.45
C GLN A 56 -3.93 19.41 28.84
N SER A 57 -2.88 19.47 28.02
CA SER A 57 -1.70 20.31 28.27
C SER A 57 -2.02 21.81 28.30
N THR A 58 -2.93 22.28 27.43
CA THR A 58 -3.38 23.69 27.46
C THR A 58 -4.22 23.99 28.70
N THR A 59 -4.99 23.02 29.20
CA THR A 59 -5.88 23.19 30.36
C THR A 59 -5.10 23.22 31.67
N ASP A 60 -4.01 22.43 31.77
CA ASP A 60 -3.10 22.44 32.93
C ASP A 60 -2.27 23.73 33.01
N GLU A 61 -1.90 24.34 31.88
CA GLU A 61 -1.22 25.64 31.85
C GLU A 61 -2.14 26.81 32.20
N THR A 62 -3.44 26.71 31.90
CA THR A 62 -4.42 27.79 32.16
C THR A 62 -4.93 27.78 33.62
N ASN A 63 -4.81 26.65 34.33
CA ASN A 63 -5.25 26.49 35.73
C ASN A 63 -4.15 26.76 36.77
N LYS A 64 -2.97 27.25 36.36
CA LYS A 64 -1.81 27.52 37.23
C LYS A 64 -1.52 29.02 37.31
#